data_AF-A0A960EPB6-F1
#
_entry.id   AF-A0A960EPB6-F1
#
_cell.length_a   1.000
_cell.length_b   1.000
_cell.length_c   1.000
_cell.angle_alpha   90.00
_cell.angle_beta   90.00
_cell.angle_gamma   90.00
#
_symmetry.space_group_name_H-M   'P 1'
#
loop_
_entity.id
_entity.type
_entity.pdbx_description
1 polymer ?
#
loop_
_entity_poly.entity_id
_entity_poly.type
_entity_poly.pdbx_seq_one_letter_code
_entity_poly.pdbx_strand_id
1 'polypeptide(L)'
;MSTELLELRAERLRLARRLGVTPGELDFLDRLPAQALRTYRHALEDLLFDENGERFAKVMQAAGLLPKPVAARIAVRAIPPTMTAMMSGLLSPQDAAEFASHMPTSYMADLAAAADPRRVGHLVPHLGRSVVIDGAAELVARKDFVTAGLLVGCLNRAYLADVLTAISDPADLFEVALLIDDKSVLDDIMDHLSDADIEVLSERAVELDMVPLWESLADHCRVDNADRARRILQDVQSRS
;
A
#
# COMPACT_ATOMS: atom_id res chain seq x y z
N MET A 1 -9.96 -9.46 -19.58
CA MET A 1 -8.50 -9.32 -19.36
C MET A 1 -8.04 -10.41 -18.38
N SER A 2 -6.91 -11.10 -18.60
CA SER A 2 -6.47 -12.17 -17.69
C SER A 2 -5.88 -11.61 -16.38
N THR A 3 -6.08 -12.30 -15.25
CA THR A 3 -5.53 -11.93 -13.92
C THR A 3 -4.02 -11.70 -13.96
N GLU A 4 -3.28 -12.53 -14.70
CA GLU A 4 -1.83 -12.41 -14.86
C GLU A 4 -1.40 -11.06 -15.48
N LEU A 5 -2.18 -10.51 -16.42
CA LEU A 5 -1.87 -9.24 -17.06
C LEU A 5 -2.06 -8.05 -16.11
N LEU A 6 -2.97 -8.19 -15.14
CA LEU A 6 -3.21 -7.20 -14.10
C LEU A 6 -2.12 -7.22 -13.03
N GLU A 7 -1.70 -8.41 -12.61
CA GLU A 7 -0.54 -8.56 -11.71
C GLU A 7 0.72 -7.99 -12.36
N LEU A 8 0.93 -8.25 -13.65
CA LEU A 8 2.03 -7.69 -14.41
C LEU A 8 1.98 -6.16 -14.43
N ARG A 9 0.81 -5.58 -14.73
CA ARG A 9 0.60 -4.13 -14.72
C ARG A 9 0.87 -3.54 -13.33
N ALA A 10 0.39 -4.18 -12.27
CA ALA A 10 0.59 -3.75 -10.89
C ALA A 10 2.09 -3.76 -10.51
N GLU A 11 2.82 -4.83 -10.83
CA GLU A 11 4.27 -4.91 -10.58
C GLU A 11 5.05 -3.88 -11.39
N ARG A 12 4.65 -3.61 -12.64
CA ARG A 12 5.25 -2.56 -13.46
C ARG A 12 5.02 -1.17 -12.86
N LEU A 13 3.81 -0.89 -12.38
CA LEU A 13 3.49 0.38 -11.70
C LEU A 13 4.37 0.58 -10.45
N ARG A 14 4.51 -0.47 -9.62
CA ARG A 14 5.37 -0.44 -8.43
C ARG A 14 6.84 -0.25 -8.78
N LEU A 15 7.33 -0.97 -9.80
CA LEU A 15 8.72 -0.86 -10.24
C LEU A 15 9.03 0.51 -10.85
N ALA A 16 8.14 1.04 -11.69
CA ALA A 16 8.27 2.37 -12.28
C ALA A 16 8.35 3.44 -11.19
N ARG A 17 7.46 3.35 -10.20
CA ARG A 17 7.48 4.22 -9.01
C ARG A 17 8.80 4.11 -8.25
N ARG A 18 9.29 2.89 -8.02
CA ARG A 18 10.56 2.66 -7.30
C ARG A 18 11.76 3.27 -8.02
N LEU A 19 11.78 3.19 -9.35
CA LEU A 19 12.84 3.71 -10.20
C LEU A 19 12.70 5.21 -10.49
N GLY A 20 11.57 5.83 -10.14
CA GLY A 20 11.28 7.23 -10.45
C GLY A 20 11.04 7.48 -11.95
N VAL A 21 10.53 6.47 -12.67
CA VAL A 21 10.24 6.52 -14.11
C VAL A 21 8.75 6.36 -14.38
N THR A 22 8.31 6.67 -15.59
CA THR A 22 6.94 6.43 -16.01
C THR A 22 6.70 4.94 -16.30
N PRO A 23 5.47 4.41 -16.10
CA PRO A 23 5.19 3.01 -16.39
C PRO A 23 5.43 2.59 -17.84
N GLY A 24 5.26 3.52 -18.79
CA GLY A 24 5.48 3.28 -20.23
C GLY A 24 6.96 3.10 -20.59
N GLU A 25 7.88 3.70 -19.82
CA GLU A 25 9.32 3.45 -19.99
C GLU A 25 9.70 2.00 -19.68
N LEU A 26 8.82 1.26 -18.98
CA LEU A 26 8.99 -0.15 -18.65
C LEU A 26 8.17 -1.09 -19.54
N ASP A 27 7.55 -0.63 -20.62
CA ASP A 27 6.73 -1.47 -21.52
C ASP A 27 7.54 -2.64 -22.13
N PHE A 28 8.85 -2.50 -22.25
CA PHE A 28 9.73 -3.58 -22.73
C PHE A 28 9.75 -4.80 -21.77
N LEU A 29 9.29 -4.63 -20.53
CA LEU A 29 9.18 -5.69 -19.53
C LEU A 29 7.88 -6.49 -19.62
N ASP A 30 6.93 -6.10 -20.48
CA ASP A 30 5.61 -6.76 -20.59
C ASP A 30 5.69 -8.23 -21.07
N ARG A 31 6.88 -8.67 -21.49
CA ARG A 31 7.16 -10.07 -21.90
C ARG A 31 7.56 -10.97 -20.73
N LEU A 32 7.74 -10.40 -19.54
CA LEU A 32 8.15 -11.14 -18.35
C LEU A 32 6.92 -11.57 -17.53
N PRO A 33 6.97 -12.71 -16.83
CA PRO A 33 5.95 -13.06 -15.84
C PRO A 33 5.91 -12.03 -14.70
N ALA A 34 4.73 -11.75 -14.16
CA ALA A 34 4.56 -10.83 -13.02
C ALA A 34 5.46 -11.20 -11.82
N GLN A 35 5.59 -12.50 -11.54
CA GLN A 35 6.46 -13.02 -10.48
C GLN A 35 7.95 -12.70 -10.71
N ALA A 36 8.40 -12.65 -11.97
CA ALA A 36 9.78 -12.27 -12.30
C ALA A 36 10.03 -10.79 -12.03
N LEU A 37 9.07 -9.91 -12.36
CA LEU A 37 9.14 -8.48 -12.02
C LEU A 37 9.15 -8.25 -10.51
N ARG A 38 8.29 -8.96 -9.77
CA ARG A 38 8.27 -8.92 -8.31
C ARG A 38 9.62 -9.30 -7.72
N THR A 39 10.20 -10.40 -8.21
CA THR A 39 11.53 -10.88 -7.77
C THR A 39 12.61 -9.85 -8.07
N TYR A 40 12.60 -9.24 -9.26
CA TYR A 40 13.53 -8.18 -9.62
C TYR A 40 13.39 -6.94 -8.73
N ARG A 41 12.16 -6.49 -8.46
CA ARG A 41 11.87 -5.36 -7.58
C ARG A 41 12.41 -5.62 -6.17
N HIS A 42 12.20 -6.81 -5.63
CA HIS A 42 12.75 -7.20 -4.32
C HIS A 42 14.28 -7.18 -4.30
N ALA A 43 14.93 -7.74 -5.34
CA ALA A 43 16.39 -7.73 -5.44
C ALA A 43 16.96 -6.30 -5.54
N LEU A 44 16.26 -5.39 -6.24
CA LEU A 44 16.62 -3.97 -6.31
C LEU A 44 16.52 -3.28 -4.95
N GLU A 45 15.44 -3.56 -4.19
CA GLU A 45 15.25 -3.05 -2.83
C GLU A 45 16.35 -3.54 -1.88
N ASP A 46 16.73 -4.83 -2.00
CA ASP A 46 17.78 -5.44 -1.19
C ASP A 46 19.15 -4.80 -1.50
N LEU A 47 19.49 -4.62 -2.78
CA LEU A 47 20.73 -3.95 -3.20
C LEU A 47 20.84 -2.52 -2.65
N LEU A 48 19.78 -1.72 -2.78
CA LEU A 48 19.78 -0.32 -2.33
C LEU A 48 19.98 -0.18 -0.81
N PHE A 49 19.49 -1.16 -0.06
CA PHE A 49 19.69 -1.20 1.39
C PHE A 49 21.10 -1.68 1.75
N ASP A 50 21.55 -2.80 1.17
CA ASP A 50 22.81 -3.44 1.53
C ASP A 50 24.03 -2.53 1.28
N GLU A 51 24.00 -1.74 0.20
CA GLU A 51 25.05 -0.75 -0.10
C GLU A 51 25.22 0.31 1.00
N ASN A 52 24.18 0.58 1.79
CA ASN A 52 24.14 1.70 2.73
C ASN A 52 23.88 1.29 4.20
N GLY A 53 23.66 0.00 4.47
CA GLY A 53 23.18 -0.50 5.76
C GLY A 53 24.06 -0.10 6.95
N GLU A 54 25.38 -0.20 6.84
CA GLU A 54 26.30 0.18 7.93
C GLU A 54 26.25 1.69 8.23
N ARG A 55 26.10 2.52 7.20
CA ARG A 55 25.98 3.98 7.35
C ARG A 55 24.65 4.34 8.01
N PHE A 56 23.55 3.72 7.56
CA PHE A 56 22.24 3.90 8.16
C PHE A 56 22.22 3.48 9.63
N ALA A 57 22.82 2.34 9.98
CA ALA A 57 22.94 1.90 11.37
C ALA A 57 23.68 2.92 12.25
N LYS A 58 24.76 3.54 11.76
CA LYS A 58 25.49 4.59 12.49
C LYS A 58 24.64 5.84 12.71
N VAL A 59 23.88 6.27 11.69
CA VAL A 59 22.97 7.42 11.83
C VAL A 59 21.87 7.11 12.84
N MET A 60 21.29 5.90 12.82
CA MET A 60 20.27 5.49 13.77
C MET A 60 20.78 5.38 15.21
N GLN A 61 22.01 4.88 15.40
CA GLN A 61 22.67 4.88 16.71
C GLN A 61 22.85 6.31 17.23
N ALA A 62 23.29 7.25 16.39
CA ALA A 62 23.43 8.65 16.77
C ALA A 62 22.06 9.28 17.09
N ALA A 63 21.01 8.98 16.32
CA ALA A 63 19.66 9.46 16.57
C ALA A 63 19.11 8.96 17.92
N GLY A 64 19.48 7.74 18.34
CA GLY A 64 19.13 7.17 19.64
C GLY A 64 19.70 7.91 20.86
N LEU A 65 20.69 8.78 20.67
CA LEU A 65 21.27 9.62 21.74
C LEU A 65 20.46 10.88 22.01
N LEU A 66 19.51 11.22 21.13
CA LEU A 66 18.68 12.42 21.24
C LEU A 66 17.30 12.07 21.79
N PRO A 67 16.62 13.01 22.49
CA PRO A 67 15.21 12.87 22.79
C PRO A 67 14.40 12.67 21.50
N LYS A 68 13.46 11.73 21.50
CA LYS A 68 12.73 11.32 20.28
C LYS A 68 12.02 12.46 19.54
N PRO A 69 11.36 13.43 20.20
CA PRO A 69 10.77 14.57 19.50
C PRO A 69 11.81 15.49 18.85
N VAL A 70 13.04 15.51 19.37
CA VAL A 70 14.16 16.27 18.77
C VAL A 70 14.69 15.51 17.57
N ALA A 71 14.94 14.21 17.71
CA ALA A 71 15.40 13.36 16.62
C ALA A 71 14.41 13.37 15.44
N ALA A 72 13.11 13.24 15.71
CA ALA A 72 12.06 13.28 14.67
C ALA A 72 12.03 14.62 13.93
N ARG A 73 12.12 15.75 14.64
CA ARG A 73 12.19 17.08 14.00
C ARG A 73 13.44 17.26 13.15
N ILE A 74 14.59 16.75 13.60
CA ILE A 74 15.82 16.77 12.81
C ILE A 74 15.66 15.90 11.56
N ALA A 75 15.12 14.68 11.70
CA ALA A 75 14.87 13.78 10.58
C ALA A 75 14.01 14.46 9.51
N VAL A 76 12.85 15.03 9.89
CA VAL A 76 11.95 15.72 8.96
C VAL A 76 12.64 16.90 8.25
N ARG A 77 13.55 17.61 8.93
CA ARG A 77 14.18 18.82 8.38
C ARG A 77 15.46 18.55 7.59
N ALA A 78 16.20 17.50 7.90
CA ALA A 78 17.53 17.25 7.37
C ALA A 78 17.64 15.98 6.52
N ILE A 79 16.70 15.06 6.64
CA ILE A 79 16.75 13.75 5.97
C ILE A 79 15.57 13.64 5.00
N PRO A 80 15.81 13.42 3.70
CA PRO A 80 14.73 13.18 2.73
C PRO A 80 13.86 11.97 3.15
N PRO A 81 12.54 11.99 2.90
CA PRO A 81 11.64 10.88 3.25
C PRO A 81 12.09 9.52 2.71
N THR A 82 12.68 9.50 1.50
CA THR A 82 13.22 8.29 0.87
C THR A 82 14.35 7.65 1.68
N MET A 83 15.23 8.45 2.27
CA MET A 83 16.29 7.96 3.15
C MET A 83 15.73 7.50 4.50
N THR A 84 14.77 8.23 5.05
CA THR A 84 14.11 7.85 6.30
C THR A 84 13.36 6.52 6.13
N ALA A 85 12.74 6.26 4.97
CA ALA A 85 12.09 4.98 4.67
C ALA A 85 13.07 3.81 4.65
N MET A 86 14.27 4.00 4.10
CA MET A 86 15.32 2.96 4.12
C MET A 86 15.83 2.70 5.54
N MET A 87 15.94 3.75 6.36
CA MET A 87 16.42 3.65 7.74
C MET A 87 15.36 3.12 8.71
N SER A 88 14.07 3.34 8.45
CA SER A 88 12.99 3.01 9.38
C SER A 88 12.91 1.52 9.67
N GLY A 89 13.28 0.65 8.73
CA GLY A 89 13.37 -0.80 8.92
C GLY A 89 14.40 -1.24 9.98
N LEU A 90 15.24 -0.33 10.48
CA LEU A 90 16.18 -0.57 11.58
C LEU A 90 15.60 -0.25 12.97
N LEU A 91 14.42 0.37 13.02
CA LEU A 91 13.78 0.78 14.27
C LEU A 91 13.12 -0.39 14.98
N SER A 92 13.03 -0.30 16.32
CA SER A 92 12.05 -1.10 17.05
C SER A 92 10.63 -0.61 16.75
N PRO A 93 9.59 -1.45 16.91
CA PRO A 93 8.21 -1.01 16.71
C PRO A 93 7.79 0.17 17.61
N GLN A 94 8.28 0.19 18.85
CA GLN A 94 8.02 1.27 19.79
C GLN A 94 8.66 2.58 19.32
N ASP A 95 9.92 2.53 18.88
CA ASP A 95 10.60 3.72 18.36
C ASP A 95 9.91 4.22 17.09
N ALA A 96 9.53 3.33 16.17
CA ALA A 96 8.83 3.71 14.95
C ALA A 96 7.51 4.44 15.24
N ALA A 97 6.71 3.94 16.19
CA ALA A 97 5.48 4.58 16.62
C ALA A 97 5.74 5.98 17.21
N GLU A 98 6.76 6.12 18.07
CA GLU A 98 7.11 7.39 18.69
C GLU A 98 7.62 8.41 17.66
N PHE A 99 8.53 8.01 16.76
CA PHE A 99 9.01 8.85 15.67
C PHE A 99 7.88 9.32 14.77
N ALA A 100 7.03 8.40 14.32
CA ALA A 100 5.93 8.70 13.42
C ALA A 100 4.90 9.67 14.05
N SER A 101 4.70 9.60 15.37
CA SER A 101 3.80 10.52 16.10
C SER A 101 4.24 12.00 16.06
N HIS A 102 5.48 12.27 15.65
CA HIS A 102 6.06 13.60 15.56
C HIS A 102 6.29 14.07 14.11
N MET A 103 5.96 13.24 13.12
CA MET A 103 6.16 13.56 11.71
C MET A 103 4.87 14.12 11.09
N PRO A 104 4.96 15.14 10.22
CA PRO A 104 3.81 15.60 9.45
C PRO A 104 3.25 14.49 8.56
N THR A 105 1.93 14.44 8.40
CA THR A 105 1.25 13.46 7.52
C THR A 105 1.81 13.47 6.11
N SER A 106 2.13 14.65 5.57
CA SER A 106 2.69 14.77 4.23
C SER A 106 4.07 14.11 4.09
N TYR A 107 4.92 14.22 5.11
CA TYR A 107 6.22 13.56 5.17
C TYR A 107 6.06 12.05 5.34
N MET A 108 5.09 11.61 6.15
CA MET A 108 4.78 10.19 6.32
C MET A 108 4.28 9.56 5.02
N ALA A 109 3.48 10.26 4.22
CA ALA A 109 3.06 9.81 2.90
C ALA A 109 4.25 9.67 1.93
N ASP A 110 5.16 10.65 1.91
CA ASP A 110 6.38 10.58 1.09
C ASP A 110 7.31 9.43 1.53
N LEU A 111 7.39 9.18 2.84
CA LEU A 111 8.15 8.07 3.42
C LEU A 111 7.53 6.73 3.02
N ALA A 112 6.21 6.59 3.18
CA ALA A 112 5.46 5.40 2.82
C ALA A 112 5.66 5.04 1.33
N ALA A 113 5.68 6.04 0.45
CA ALA A 113 5.92 5.86 -0.98
C ALA A 113 7.30 5.26 -1.33
N ALA A 114 8.28 5.37 -0.43
CA ALA A 114 9.62 4.83 -0.60
C ALA A 114 9.88 3.58 0.27
N ALA A 115 8.89 3.16 1.06
CA ALA A 115 9.03 2.07 2.00
C ALA A 115 8.89 0.71 1.31
N ASP A 116 9.70 -0.26 1.76
CA ASP A 116 9.54 -1.67 1.41
C ASP A 116 8.72 -2.36 2.53
N PRO A 117 7.50 -2.86 2.25
CA PRO A 117 6.67 -3.56 3.22
C PRO A 117 7.36 -4.75 3.88
N ARG A 118 8.30 -5.41 3.19
CA ARG A 118 9.06 -6.55 3.76
C ARG A 118 9.94 -6.10 4.92
N ARG A 119 10.36 -4.84 4.92
CA ARG A 119 11.25 -4.25 5.94
C ARG A 119 10.47 -3.49 7.01
N VAL A 120 9.43 -2.75 6.62
CA VAL A 120 8.70 -1.87 7.56
C VAL A 120 7.35 -2.42 7.99
N GLY A 121 6.85 -3.48 7.35
CA GLY A 121 5.49 -3.97 7.58
C GLY A 121 5.23 -4.40 9.02
N HIS A 122 6.26 -4.86 9.73
CA HIS A 122 6.16 -5.19 11.16
C HIS A 122 6.02 -3.97 12.08
N LEU A 123 6.38 -2.77 11.60
CA LEU A 123 6.27 -1.51 12.34
C LEU A 123 4.86 -0.90 12.22
N VAL A 124 4.24 -1.05 11.04
CA VAL A 124 2.94 -0.42 10.70
C VAL A 124 1.84 -0.72 11.73
N PRO A 125 1.67 -1.96 12.25
CA PRO A 125 0.63 -2.25 13.24
C PRO A 125 0.77 -1.51 14.58
N HIS A 126 1.96 -0.99 14.88
CA HIS A 126 2.29 -0.31 16.13
C HIS A 126 2.14 1.21 16.04
N LEU A 127 1.96 1.74 14.83
CA LEU A 127 1.76 3.17 14.63
C LEU A 127 0.45 3.61 15.27
N GLY A 128 0.41 4.85 15.76
CA GLY A 128 -0.80 5.41 16.34
C GLY A 128 -1.94 5.50 15.32
N ARG A 129 -3.18 5.27 15.78
CA ARG A 129 -4.39 5.29 14.96
C ARG A 129 -4.49 6.52 14.04
N SER A 130 -4.23 7.73 14.53
CA SER A 130 -4.29 8.95 13.71
C SER A 130 -3.23 8.97 12.62
N VAL A 131 -1.99 8.54 12.91
CA VAL A 131 -0.91 8.46 11.92
C VAL A 131 -1.30 7.55 10.74
N VAL A 132 -1.92 6.42 11.05
CA VAL A 132 -2.36 5.45 10.03
C VAL A 132 -3.52 5.99 9.19
N ILE A 133 -4.57 6.52 9.84
CA ILE A 133 -5.76 7.03 9.14
C ILE A 133 -5.40 8.25 8.30
N ASP A 134 -4.72 9.23 8.88
CA ASP A 134 -4.32 10.46 8.19
C ASP A 134 -3.37 10.14 7.04
N GLY A 135 -2.44 9.20 7.24
CA GLY A 135 -1.52 8.74 6.19
C GLY A 135 -2.23 8.05 5.03
N ALA A 136 -3.18 7.16 5.31
CA ALA A 136 -3.97 6.47 4.28
C ALA A 136 -4.83 7.46 3.48
N ALA A 137 -5.51 8.38 4.17
CA ALA A 137 -6.30 9.44 3.54
C ALA A 137 -5.43 10.35 2.66
N GLU A 138 -4.23 10.73 3.14
CA GLU A 138 -3.28 11.55 2.38
C GLU A 138 -2.77 10.82 1.11
N LEU A 139 -2.45 9.53 1.21
CA LEU A 139 -2.04 8.73 0.04
C LEU A 139 -3.15 8.69 -1.01
N VAL A 140 -4.39 8.43 -0.61
CA VAL A 140 -5.53 8.39 -1.53
C VAL A 140 -5.84 9.76 -2.11
N ALA A 141 -5.81 10.83 -1.33
CA ALA A 141 -6.00 12.20 -1.81
C ALA A 141 -4.96 12.59 -2.88
N ARG A 142 -3.74 12.05 -2.77
CA ARG A 142 -2.66 12.21 -3.77
C ARG A 142 -2.76 11.25 -4.96
N LYS A 143 -3.79 10.40 -5.00
CA LYS A 143 -3.94 9.29 -5.96
C LYS A 143 -2.77 8.31 -5.96
N ASP A 144 -2.13 8.16 -4.80
CA ASP A 144 -1.05 7.22 -4.59
C ASP A 144 -1.57 5.84 -4.22
N PHE A 145 -2.40 5.30 -5.12
CA PHE A 145 -3.05 4.00 -4.96
C PHE A 145 -2.05 2.85 -4.94
N VAL A 146 -0.90 3.02 -5.60
CA VAL A 146 0.19 2.05 -5.61
C VAL A 146 0.72 1.83 -4.19
N THR A 147 1.02 2.91 -3.48
CA THR A 147 1.53 2.83 -2.10
C THR A 147 0.44 2.35 -1.14
N ALA A 148 -0.79 2.82 -1.30
CA ALA A 148 -1.92 2.38 -0.47
C ALA A 148 -2.18 0.87 -0.63
N GLY A 149 -2.27 0.35 -1.85
CA GLY A 149 -2.46 -1.08 -2.12
C GLY A 149 -1.27 -1.94 -1.70
N LEU A 150 -0.05 -1.39 -1.75
CA LEU A 150 1.15 -2.09 -1.29
C LEU A 150 1.18 -2.23 0.25
N LEU A 151 0.71 -1.23 0.99
CA LEU A 151 0.81 -1.19 2.46
C LEU A 151 -0.47 -1.62 3.20
N VAL A 152 -1.62 -1.71 2.54
CA VAL A 152 -2.89 -2.07 3.20
C VAL A 152 -2.82 -3.41 3.94
N GLY A 153 -2.06 -4.37 3.41
CA GLY A 153 -1.84 -5.66 4.06
C GLY A 153 -1.12 -5.56 5.42
N CYS A 154 -0.30 -4.52 5.62
CA CYS A 154 0.46 -4.28 6.85
C CYS A 154 -0.33 -3.55 7.94
N LEU A 155 -1.55 -3.09 7.65
CA LEU A 155 -2.34 -2.33 8.62
C LEU A 155 -2.75 -3.19 9.81
N ASN A 156 -2.78 -2.56 10.98
CA ASN A 156 -3.50 -3.12 12.12
C ASN A 156 -4.98 -3.27 11.74
N ARG A 157 -5.50 -4.50 11.78
CA ARG A 157 -6.90 -4.80 11.41
C ARG A 157 -7.91 -3.98 12.21
N ALA A 158 -7.57 -3.61 13.45
CA ALA A 158 -8.42 -2.74 14.28
C ALA A 158 -8.59 -1.30 13.74
N TYR A 159 -7.82 -0.89 12.73
CA TYR A 159 -7.92 0.43 12.08
C TYR A 159 -8.54 0.34 10.68
N LEU A 160 -8.78 -0.86 10.15
CA LEU A 160 -9.20 -1.04 8.76
C LEU A 160 -10.53 -0.34 8.47
N ALA A 161 -11.52 -0.50 9.35
CA ALA A 161 -12.81 0.17 9.23
C ALA A 161 -12.68 1.70 9.18
N ASP A 162 -11.84 2.29 10.02
CA ASP A 162 -11.65 3.74 10.07
C ASP A 162 -10.87 4.25 8.85
N VAL A 163 -9.90 3.47 8.36
CA VAL A 163 -9.17 3.78 7.11
C VAL A 163 -10.12 3.76 5.92
N LEU A 164 -10.97 2.73 5.80
CA LEU A 164 -11.97 2.65 4.74
C LEU A 164 -12.96 3.82 4.83
N THR A 165 -13.39 4.20 6.02
CA THR A 165 -14.29 5.34 6.24
C THR A 165 -13.64 6.68 5.90
N ALA A 166 -12.32 6.81 6.14
CA ALA A 166 -11.58 8.03 5.80
C ALA A 166 -11.35 8.18 4.29
N ILE A 167 -11.50 7.11 3.52
CA ILE A 167 -11.46 7.13 2.06
C ILE A 167 -12.90 7.29 1.55
N SER A 168 -13.26 8.53 1.22
CA SER A 168 -14.66 8.88 0.94
C SER A 168 -15.19 8.44 -0.43
N ASP A 169 -14.31 8.15 -1.41
CA ASP A 169 -14.70 7.83 -2.78
C ASP A 169 -14.54 6.32 -3.07
N PRO A 170 -15.65 5.59 -3.31
CA PRO A 170 -15.58 4.19 -3.74
C PRO A 170 -14.74 3.96 -5.01
N ALA A 171 -14.64 4.94 -5.91
CA ALA A 171 -13.78 4.82 -7.09
C ALA A 171 -12.30 4.75 -6.70
N ASP A 172 -11.88 5.52 -5.70
CA ASP A 172 -10.50 5.47 -5.19
C ASP A 172 -10.25 4.12 -4.46
N LEU A 173 -11.24 3.61 -3.71
CA LEU A 173 -11.16 2.27 -3.11
C LEU A 173 -10.99 1.18 -4.17
N PHE A 174 -11.70 1.29 -5.30
CA PHE A 174 -11.56 0.36 -6.42
C PHE A 174 -10.12 0.37 -6.95
N GLU A 175 -9.54 1.55 -7.23
CA GLU A 175 -8.15 1.70 -7.70
C GLU A 175 -7.14 1.11 -6.71
N VAL A 176 -7.34 1.30 -5.41
CA VAL A 176 -6.51 0.67 -4.36
C VAL A 176 -6.64 -0.85 -4.42
N ALA A 177 -7.86 -1.39 -4.53
CA ALA A 177 -8.12 -2.82 -4.57
C ALA A 177 -7.38 -3.54 -5.71
N LEU A 178 -7.27 -2.88 -6.88
CA LEU A 178 -6.51 -3.37 -8.04
C LEU A 178 -5.03 -3.57 -7.72
N LEU A 179 -4.49 -2.76 -6.81
CA LEU A 179 -3.07 -2.66 -6.50
C LEU A 179 -2.72 -3.33 -5.17
N ILE A 180 -3.66 -4.03 -4.53
CA ILE A 180 -3.40 -4.79 -3.30
C ILE A 180 -2.35 -5.88 -3.58
N ASP A 181 -1.25 -5.83 -2.83
CA ASP A 181 -0.18 -6.82 -2.96
C ASP A 181 -0.48 -8.11 -2.18
N ASP A 182 -0.82 -7.96 -0.91
CA ASP A 182 -1.22 -9.05 -0.04
C ASP A 182 -2.73 -9.27 -0.14
N LYS A 183 -3.14 -10.22 -0.98
CA LYS A 183 -4.56 -10.56 -1.21
C LYS A 183 -5.26 -11.13 0.03
N SER A 184 -4.54 -11.55 1.08
CA SER A 184 -5.15 -12.08 2.30
C SER A 184 -5.99 -11.05 3.07
N VAL A 185 -5.75 -9.75 2.84
CA VAL A 185 -6.51 -8.65 3.46
C VAL A 185 -7.88 -8.42 2.82
N LEU A 186 -8.13 -8.96 1.63
CA LEU A 186 -9.35 -8.67 0.88
C LEU A 186 -10.60 -9.08 1.64
N ASP A 187 -10.56 -10.22 2.32
CA ASP A 187 -11.69 -10.72 3.09
C ASP A 187 -12.04 -9.82 4.29
N ASP A 188 -11.01 -9.31 4.99
CA ASP A 188 -11.19 -8.34 6.07
C ASP A 188 -11.73 -6.99 5.55
N ILE A 189 -11.34 -6.57 4.34
CA ILE A 189 -11.89 -5.38 3.68
C ILE A 189 -13.37 -5.60 3.40
N MET A 190 -13.74 -6.74 2.82
CA MET A 190 -15.13 -7.08 2.48
C MET A 190 -16.05 -7.12 3.69
N ASP A 191 -15.55 -7.54 4.86
CA ASP A 191 -16.30 -7.53 6.13
C ASP A 191 -16.69 -6.10 6.58
N HIS A 192 -15.95 -5.08 6.12
CA HIS A 192 -16.19 -3.68 6.47
C HIS A 192 -16.97 -2.89 5.40
N LEU A 193 -17.11 -3.43 4.20
CA LEU A 193 -17.89 -2.80 3.12
C LEU A 193 -19.37 -3.15 3.26
N SER A 194 -20.24 -2.15 3.12
CA SER A 194 -21.69 -2.35 3.03
C SER A 194 -22.09 -2.91 1.65
N ASP A 195 -23.31 -3.44 1.53
CA ASP A 195 -23.81 -3.91 0.22
C ASP A 195 -23.84 -2.78 -0.82
N ALA A 196 -24.10 -1.54 -0.37
CA ALA A 196 -24.06 -0.35 -1.23
C ALA A 196 -22.65 -0.04 -1.71
N ASP A 197 -21.63 -0.17 -0.85
CA ASP A 197 -20.24 0.02 -1.27
C ASP A 197 -19.83 -1.02 -2.33
N ILE A 198 -20.21 -2.29 -2.11
CA ILE A 198 -19.96 -3.39 -3.05
C ILE A 198 -20.71 -3.18 -4.37
N GLU A 199 -21.94 -2.65 -4.33
CA GLU A 199 -22.71 -2.28 -5.53
C GLU A 199 -21.96 -1.24 -6.36
N VAL A 200 -21.49 -0.16 -5.73
CA VAL A 200 -20.71 0.89 -6.43
C VAL A 200 -19.40 0.34 -7.01
N LEU A 201 -18.67 -0.50 -6.26
CA LEU A 201 -17.45 -1.15 -6.77
C LEU A 201 -17.76 -2.08 -7.95
N SER A 202 -18.89 -2.78 -7.90
CA SER A 202 -19.34 -3.67 -8.98
C SER A 202 -19.75 -2.89 -10.23
N GLU A 203 -20.46 -1.76 -10.08
CA GLU A 203 -20.79 -0.83 -11.17
C GLU A 203 -19.52 -0.33 -11.86
N ARG A 204 -18.50 0.07 -11.09
CA ARG A 204 -17.20 0.47 -11.64
C ARG A 204 -16.51 -0.66 -12.39
N ALA A 205 -16.55 -1.89 -11.85
CA ALA A 205 -16.00 -3.04 -12.54
C ALA A 205 -16.69 -3.28 -13.91
N VAL A 206 -18.00 -3.06 -14.01
CA VAL A 206 -18.74 -3.17 -15.28
C VAL A 206 -18.37 -2.03 -16.23
N GLU A 207 -18.39 -0.79 -15.77
CA GLU A 207 -18.06 0.40 -16.57
C GLU A 207 -16.66 0.35 -17.18
N LEU A 208 -15.70 -0.23 -16.45
CA LEU A 208 -14.29 -0.33 -16.86
C LEU A 208 -13.94 -1.63 -17.60
N ASP A 209 -14.93 -2.51 -17.86
CA ASP A 209 -14.72 -3.85 -18.44
C ASP A 209 -13.73 -4.71 -17.62
N MET A 210 -13.84 -4.62 -16.29
CA MET A 210 -12.99 -5.28 -15.29
C MET A 210 -13.73 -6.35 -14.47
N VAL A 211 -14.90 -6.80 -14.89
CA VAL A 211 -15.67 -7.87 -14.21
C VAL A 211 -14.83 -9.12 -13.91
N PRO A 212 -14.05 -9.68 -14.85
CA PRO A 212 -13.25 -10.88 -14.55
C PRO A 212 -12.22 -10.67 -13.42
N LEU A 213 -11.74 -9.44 -13.25
CA LEU A 213 -10.83 -9.10 -12.17
C LEU A 213 -11.57 -8.97 -10.85
N TRP A 214 -12.74 -8.34 -10.85
CA TRP A 214 -13.59 -8.26 -9.67
C TRP A 214 -13.94 -9.66 -9.14
N GLU A 215 -14.29 -10.59 -10.03
CA GLU A 215 -14.50 -12.01 -9.69
C GLU A 215 -13.22 -12.65 -9.14
N SER A 216 -12.06 -12.40 -9.76
CA SER A 216 -10.77 -12.89 -9.27
C SER A 216 -10.40 -12.34 -7.88
N LEU A 217 -10.80 -11.11 -7.53
CA LEU A 217 -10.60 -10.56 -6.19
C LEU A 217 -11.53 -11.26 -5.18
N ALA A 218 -12.78 -11.53 -5.56
CA ALA A 218 -13.73 -12.27 -4.74
C ALA A 218 -13.26 -13.69 -4.43
N ASP A 219 -12.51 -14.34 -5.34
CA ASP A 219 -11.94 -15.67 -5.13
C ASP A 219 -10.89 -15.74 -4.00
N HIS A 220 -10.36 -14.58 -3.56
CA HIS A 220 -9.48 -14.49 -2.40
C HIS A 220 -10.23 -14.29 -1.07
N CYS A 221 -11.56 -14.17 -1.11
CA CYS A 221 -12.40 -14.02 0.08
C CYS A 221 -12.98 -15.35 0.54
N ARG A 222 -13.49 -15.40 1.78
CA ARG A 222 -14.29 -16.55 2.25
C ARG A 222 -15.55 -16.70 1.40
N VAL A 223 -16.08 -17.92 1.35
CA VAL A 223 -17.25 -18.28 0.51
C VAL A 223 -18.42 -17.30 0.70
N ASP A 224 -18.76 -16.94 1.93
CA ASP A 224 -19.86 -16.01 2.21
C ASP A 224 -19.65 -14.62 1.58
N ASN A 225 -18.44 -14.06 1.68
CA ASN A 225 -18.09 -12.77 1.10
C ASN A 225 -17.96 -12.85 -0.42
N ALA A 226 -17.41 -13.95 -0.95
CA ALA A 226 -17.33 -14.18 -2.38
C ALA A 226 -18.73 -14.28 -3.01
N ASP A 227 -19.64 -15.04 -2.39
CA ASP A 227 -21.01 -15.19 -2.86
C ASP A 227 -21.82 -13.90 -2.71
N ARG A 228 -21.57 -13.12 -1.66
CA ARG A 228 -22.12 -11.78 -1.50
C ARG A 228 -21.68 -10.85 -2.64
N ALA A 229 -20.38 -10.80 -2.95
CA ALA A 229 -19.84 -9.98 -4.03
C ALA A 229 -20.39 -10.41 -5.41
N ARG A 230 -20.43 -11.72 -5.69
CA ARG A 230 -20.96 -12.26 -6.96
C ARG A 230 -22.44 -11.98 -7.14
N ARG A 231 -23.25 -12.13 -6.08
CA ARG A 231 -24.69 -11.84 -6.13
C ARG A 231 -24.95 -10.37 -6.47
N ILE A 232 -24.26 -9.45 -5.79
CA ILE A 232 -24.40 -8.01 -6.04
C ILE A 232 -23.93 -7.66 -7.45
N LEU A 233 -22.82 -8.23 -7.92
CA LEU A 233 -22.35 -8.06 -9.29
C LEU A 233 -23.38 -8.52 -10.33
N GLN A 234 -24.01 -9.69 -10.14
CA GLN A 234 -25.05 -10.19 -11.04
C GLN A 234 -26.26 -9.26 -11.09
N ASP A 235 -26.68 -8.73 -9.94
CA ASP A 235 -27.77 -7.76 -9.87
C ASP A 235 -27.42 -6.48 -10.65
N VAL A 236 -26.19 -5.96 -10.52
CA VAL A 236 -25.70 -4.78 -11.27
C VAL A 236 -25.67 -5.05 -12.78
N GLN A 237 -25.14 -6.20 -13.20
CA GLN A 237 -25.08 -6.58 -14.62
C GLN A 237 -26.46 -6.76 -15.25
N SER A 238 -27.47 -7.15 -14.47
CA SER A 238 -28.85 -7.29 -14.97
C SER A 238 -29.56 -5.95 -15.23
N ARG A 239 -29.06 -4.86 -14.62
CA ARG A 239 -29.61 -3.50 -14.73
C ARG A 239 -28.90 -2.63 -15.78
N SER A 240 -27.71 -3.06 -16.23
CA SER A 240 -26.85 -2.35 -17.19
C SER A 240 -27.14 -2.79 -18.62
#